data_AF-A0A7R9K972-F1
#
_entry.id   AF-A0A7R9K972-F1
#
_cell.length_a   1.000
_cell.length_b   1.000
_cell.length_c   1.000
_cell.angle_alpha   90.00
_cell.angle_beta   90.00
_cell.angle_gamma   90.00
#
_symmetry.space_group_name_H-M   'P 1'
#
loop_
_entity.id
_entity.type
_entity.pdbx_description
1 polymer ?
#
loop_
_entity_poly.entity_id
_entity_poly.type
_entity_poly.pdbx_seq_one_letter_code
_entity_poly.pdbx_strand_id
1 'polypeptide(L)'
;MDEDDDNHNSTNNNNKNDDDINSTSGMKTSLQHLSGIALIDTTCKPEVIWYFDEMELPEDLKERFRVLFQTREKWTLDEIRPYVQ
;
A
#
# COMPACT_ATOMS: atom_id res chain seq x y z
N MET A 1 -57.09 14.54 -45.99
CA MET A 1 -57.38 13.26 -45.33
C MET A 1 -56.03 12.75 -44.89
N ASP A 2 -55.65 13.29 -43.74
CA ASP A 2 -55.05 12.60 -42.60
C ASP A 2 -54.17 11.41 -42.94
N GLU A 3 -52.88 11.54 -42.65
CA GLU A 3 -52.33 10.72 -41.57
C GLU A 3 -51.23 11.53 -40.87
N ASP A 4 -51.50 11.72 -39.59
CA ASP A 4 -50.66 12.32 -38.57
C ASP A 4 -49.32 11.58 -38.45
N ASP A 5 -48.28 12.28 -38.02
CA ASP A 5 -47.36 11.69 -37.05
C ASP A 5 -46.61 12.81 -36.32
N ASP A 6 -47.26 13.28 -35.25
CA ASP A 6 -46.66 14.05 -34.17
C ASP A 6 -45.56 13.21 -33.50
N ASN A 7 -44.30 13.43 -33.88
CA ASN A 7 -43.17 12.86 -33.15
C ASN A 7 -42.86 13.69 -31.89
N HIS A 8 -43.65 13.48 -30.85
CA HIS A 8 -43.27 13.78 -29.46
C HIS A 8 -42.96 12.47 -28.74
N ASN A 9 -41.69 12.26 -28.39
CA ASN A 9 -41.39 11.57 -27.14
C ASN A 9 -40.11 12.11 -26.49
N SER A 10 -40.33 12.96 -25.49
CA SER A 10 -39.38 13.19 -24.41
C SER A 10 -39.43 12.02 -23.43
N THR A 11 -38.26 11.70 -22.87
CA THR A 11 -37.99 10.83 -21.71
C THR A 11 -37.45 9.46 -22.10
N ASN A 12 -36.15 9.24 -21.90
CA ASN A 12 -35.75 8.58 -20.65
C ASN A 12 -34.26 8.78 -20.35
N ASN A 13 -34.00 9.37 -19.19
CA ASN A 13 -32.74 9.27 -18.47
C ASN A 13 -32.37 7.79 -18.33
N ASN A 14 -31.11 7.43 -18.60
CA ASN A 14 -30.30 6.49 -17.83
C ASN A 14 -29.10 6.05 -18.66
N ASN A 15 -27.96 6.68 -18.44
CA ASN A 15 -26.72 5.98 -18.17
C ASN A 15 -25.78 7.02 -17.54
N LYS A 16 -25.92 7.21 -16.22
CA LYS A 16 -24.97 6.65 -15.24
C LYS A 16 -23.54 6.95 -15.69
N ASN A 17 -23.06 8.08 -15.21
CA ASN A 17 -21.66 8.41 -14.94
C ASN A 17 -20.71 7.24 -15.23
N ASP A 18 -20.13 7.22 -16.43
CA ASP A 18 -19.02 6.32 -16.75
C ASP A 18 -17.77 6.63 -15.90
N ASP A 19 -17.81 7.68 -15.08
CA ASP A 19 -16.79 8.05 -14.09
C ASP A 19 -16.66 7.04 -12.93
N ASP A 20 -17.62 6.12 -12.75
CA ASP A 20 -17.55 5.07 -11.71
C ASP A 20 -16.89 3.76 -12.19
N ILE A 21 -16.51 3.63 -13.47
CA ILE A 21 -15.99 2.37 -14.05
C ILE A 21 -14.45 2.26 -14.01
N ASN A 22 -13.73 3.19 -13.35
CA ASN A 22 -12.27 3.10 -13.24
C ASN A 22 -11.67 3.36 -11.84
N SER A 23 -12.36 2.93 -10.78
CA SER A 23 -11.76 2.98 -9.42
C SER A 23 -10.57 2.02 -9.23
N THR A 24 -10.34 1.08 -10.16
CA THR A 24 -9.20 0.14 -10.14
C THR A 24 -7.94 0.66 -10.83
N SER A 25 -7.94 1.87 -11.41
CA SER A 25 -6.75 2.43 -12.06
C SER A 25 -5.66 2.82 -11.06
N GLY A 26 -4.80 1.84 -10.78
CA GLY A 26 -3.42 2.06 -10.36
C GLY A 26 -3.20 1.89 -8.86
N MET A 27 -3.24 0.65 -8.37
CA MET A 27 -2.60 0.32 -7.10
C MET A 27 -1.09 0.58 -7.23
N LYS A 28 -0.61 1.63 -6.55
CA LYS A 28 0.82 1.96 -6.49
C LYS A 28 1.41 1.31 -5.26
N THR A 29 2.34 0.38 -5.45
CA THR A 29 3.14 -0.19 -4.37
C THR A 29 4.36 0.68 -4.12
N SER A 30 4.74 0.82 -2.85
CA SER A 30 5.92 1.60 -2.46
C SER A 30 6.65 0.92 -1.31
N LEU A 31 7.96 1.17 -1.19
CA LEU A 31 8.79 0.56 -0.14
C LEU A 31 8.33 0.92 1.28
N GLN A 32 7.67 2.07 1.46
CA GLN A 32 7.10 2.46 2.76
C GLN A 32 6.02 1.48 3.22
N HIS A 33 5.38 0.74 2.31
CA HIS A 33 4.41 -0.30 2.68
C HIS A 33 5.08 -1.52 3.34
N LEU A 34 6.41 -1.64 3.30
CA LEU A 34 7.18 -2.71 3.95
C LEU A 34 7.69 -2.32 5.34
N SER A 35 7.36 -1.12 5.83
CA SER A 35 7.74 -0.69 7.18
C SER A 35 7.26 -1.68 8.24
N GLY A 36 8.15 -2.16 9.09
CA GLY A 36 7.84 -3.12 10.16
C GLY A 36 7.76 -4.60 9.74
N ILE A 37 7.84 -4.91 8.44
CA ILE A 37 7.79 -6.29 7.93
C ILE A 37 9.03 -6.70 7.13
N ALA A 38 9.90 -5.75 6.79
CA ALA A 38 11.11 -6.03 6.06
C ALA A 38 12.27 -5.08 6.39
N LEU A 39 13.49 -5.59 6.24
CA LEU A 39 14.72 -4.81 6.21
C LEU A 39 15.12 -4.57 4.76
N ILE A 40 15.39 -3.31 4.44
CA ILE A 40 15.77 -2.89 3.09
C ILE A 40 17.21 -2.37 3.17
N ASP A 41 18.09 -2.94 2.35
CA ASP A 41 19.46 -2.44 2.18
C ASP A 41 19.68 -2.06 0.71
N THR A 42 19.57 -0.76 0.43
CA THR A 42 19.83 -0.15 -0.88
C THR A 42 21.29 0.29 -1.04
N THR A 43 22.12 0.12 0.00
CA THR A 43 23.54 0.51 -0.04
C THR A 43 24.42 -0.57 -0.64
N CYS A 44 24.01 -1.83 -0.47
CA CYS A 44 24.67 -2.97 -1.09
C CYS A 44 24.30 -3.09 -2.59
N LYS A 45 25.17 -3.77 -3.37
CA LYS A 45 24.92 -4.08 -4.79
C LYS A 45 25.09 -5.57 -5.04
N PRO A 46 24.04 -6.30 -5.46
CA PRO A 46 22.68 -5.82 -5.72
C PRO A 46 21.97 -5.36 -4.44
N GLU A 47 20.97 -4.48 -4.58
CA GLU A 47 20.09 -4.09 -3.48
C GLU A 47 19.29 -5.31 -2.99
N VAL A 48 19.03 -5.39 -1.69
CA VAL A 48 18.38 -6.56 -1.08
C VAL A 48 17.28 -6.15 -0.11
N ILE A 49 16.28 -7.04 -0.01
CA ILE A 49 15.16 -6.92 0.92
C ILE A 49 15.03 -8.25 1.66
N TRP A 50 14.98 -8.20 2.99
CA TRP A 50 14.78 -9.37 3.84
C TRP A 50 13.48 -9.26 4.61
N TYR A 51 12.76 -10.36 4.72
CA TYR A 51 11.61 -10.45 5.61
C TYR A 51 12.08 -10.36 7.07
N PHE A 52 11.45 -9.48 7.84
CA PHE A 52 11.74 -9.26 9.24
C PHE A 52 10.56 -8.54 9.88
N ASP A 53 9.72 -9.30 10.59
CA ASP A 53 8.43 -8.84 11.06
C ASP A 53 8.50 -8.40 12.53
N GLU A 54 8.00 -7.20 12.83
CA GLU A 54 7.92 -6.66 14.19
C GLU A 54 7.05 -7.53 15.11
N MET A 55 6.11 -8.28 14.55
CA MET A 55 5.22 -9.20 15.26
C MET A 55 5.96 -10.47 15.72
N GLU A 56 7.07 -10.82 15.08
CA GLU A 56 7.90 -11.98 15.47
C GLU A 56 8.95 -11.61 16.54
N LEU A 57 9.05 -10.32 16.89
CA LEU A 57 10.02 -9.86 17.88
C LEU A 57 9.55 -10.12 19.32
N PRO A 58 10.49 -10.36 20.27
CA PRO A 58 10.19 -10.50 21.68
C PRO A 58 9.40 -9.33 22.25
N GLU A 59 8.48 -9.59 23.18
CA GLU A 59 7.72 -8.53 23.87
C GLU A 59 8.58 -7.75 24.87
N ASP A 60 9.56 -8.42 25.50
CA ASP A 60 10.53 -7.74 26.36
C ASP A 60 11.41 -6.79 25.54
N LEU A 61 11.41 -5.51 25.94
CA LEU A 61 12.09 -4.46 25.19
C LEU A 61 13.61 -4.68 25.11
N LYS A 62 14.23 -5.20 26.18
CA LYS A 62 15.68 -5.42 26.21
C LYS A 62 16.06 -6.55 25.26
N GLU A 63 15.28 -7.61 25.25
CA GLU A 63 15.46 -8.75 24.37
C GLU A 63 15.17 -8.39 22.90
N ARG A 64 14.15 -7.57 22.66
CA ARG A 64 13.84 -6.98 21.35
C ARG A 64 15.01 -6.17 20.81
N PHE A 65 15.58 -5.25 21.58
CA PHE A 65 16.77 -4.51 21.18
C PHE A 65 17.97 -5.42 20.95
N ARG A 66 18.13 -6.48 21.76
CA ARG A 66 19.19 -7.47 21.55
C ARG A 66 19.08 -8.10 20.16
N VAL A 67 17.89 -8.55 19.77
CA VAL A 67 17.65 -9.12 18.43
C VAL A 67 17.90 -8.07 17.34
N LEU A 68 17.36 -6.85 17.47
CA LEU A 68 17.52 -5.80 16.46
C LEU A 68 19.00 -5.46 16.18
N PHE A 69 19.81 -5.34 17.23
CA PHE A 69 21.24 -5.02 17.08
C PHE A 69 22.10 -6.23 16.71
N GLN A 70 21.60 -7.46 16.87
CA GLN A 70 22.24 -8.67 16.32
C GLN A 70 21.95 -8.83 14.82
N THR A 71 20.75 -8.47 14.38
CA THR A 71 20.35 -8.57 12.97
C THR A 71 21.06 -7.54 12.09
N ARG A 72 21.23 -6.32 12.58
CA ARG A 72 21.88 -5.24 11.82
C ARG A 72 22.70 -4.34 12.73
N GLU A 73 23.94 -4.07 12.31
CA GLU A 73 24.92 -3.30 13.11
C GLU A 73 24.51 -1.83 13.30
N LYS A 74 23.89 -1.22 12.29
CA LYS A 74 23.52 0.20 12.29
C LYS A 74 22.07 0.39 11.91
N TRP A 75 21.40 1.28 12.63
CA TRP A 75 20.03 1.66 12.36
C TRP A 75 19.89 3.17 12.28
N THR A 76 19.17 3.65 11.28
CA THR A 76 18.60 4.99 11.33
C THR A 76 17.34 4.97 12.19
N LEU A 77 16.93 6.16 12.67
CA LEU A 77 15.74 6.29 13.51
C LEU A 77 14.46 5.85 12.76
N ASP A 78 14.34 6.16 11.48
CA ASP A 78 13.15 5.84 10.69
C ASP A 78 13.02 4.33 10.46
N GLU A 79 14.14 3.63 10.29
CA GLU A 79 14.13 2.18 10.08
C GLU A 79 13.87 1.39 11.36
N ILE A 80 14.37 1.84 12.51
CA ILE A 80 14.19 1.10 13.79
C ILE A 80 12.82 1.37 14.42
N ARG A 81 12.24 2.55 14.18
CA ARG A 81 10.96 3.00 14.75
C ARG A 81 9.83 1.96 14.74
N PRO A 82 9.50 1.31 13.61
CA PRO A 82 8.39 0.34 13.61
C PRO A 82 8.65 -0.81 14.59
N TYR A 83 9.90 -1.25 14.73
CA TYR A 83 10.25 -2.41 15.55
C TYR A 83 10.27 -2.17 17.05
N VAL A 84 10.17 -0.93 17.54
CA VAL A 84 10.37 -0.55 18.96
C VAL A 84 9.21 0.21 19.58
N GLN A 85 8.08 0.33 18.87
CA GLN A 85 6.85 0.95 19.38
C GLN A 85 6.04 0.01 20.27
#